data_AF-A0A7K9I561-F1
#
_entry.id   AF-A0A7K9I561-F1
#
_cell.length_a   1.000
_cell.length_b   1.000
_cell.length_c   1.000
_cell.angle_alpha   90.00
_cell.angle_beta   90.00
_cell.angle_gamma   90.00
#
_symmetry.space_group_name_H-M   'P 1'
#
loop_
_entity.id
_entity.type
_entity.pdbx_description
1 polymer ?
#
loop_
_entity_poly.entity_id
_entity_poly.type
_entity_poly.pdbx_seq_one_letter_code
_entity_poly.pdbx_strand_id
1 'polypeptide(L)'
;MLRTSVRFSVLLGLLSFGKGQMFHMGPCPDPSVQEDFDINKYLGKWYEIEKLPSSFEKGSCVQANYSLKENGKFKVINKELLSSGKVNEVEGEIMHMDVKEPAKLGVRFNWFMPSAPYWVVSTDYENYSLVYSCTNILWLFHIDYAWILSRAPEMHPETVEQLKSVLQSHKIDTEKMMPTDQANCPPEM
;
A
#
# COMPACT_ATOMS: atom_id res chain seq x y z
N MET A 1 -42.37 -46.81 -20.13
CA MET A 1 -41.55 -46.11 -19.12
C MET A 1 -40.76 -45.02 -19.83
N LEU A 2 -41.24 -43.78 -19.82
CA LEU A 2 -40.59 -42.64 -20.50
C LEU A 2 -39.73 -41.90 -19.46
N ARG A 3 -38.40 -41.98 -19.57
CA ARG A 3 -37.46 -41.24 -18.71
C ARG A 3 -37.36 -39.79 -19.19
N THR A 4 -38.07 -38.87 -18.52
CA THR A 4 -37.85 -37.43 -18.68
C THR A 4 -36.56 -37.04 -17.96
N SER A 5 -35.54 -36.64 -18.72
CA SER A 5 -34.28 -36.14 -18.19
C SER A 5 -34.42 -34.65 -17.90
N VAL A 6 -34.47 -34.26 -16.63
CA VAL A 6 -34.46 -32.85 -16.21
C VAL A 6 -33.02 -32.33 -16.31
N ARG A 7 -32.76 -31.38 -17.22
CA ARG A 7 -31.46 -30.69 -17.32
C ARG A 7 -31.46 -29.51 -16.35
N PHE A 8 -30.60 -29.58 -15.33
CA PHE A 8 -30.31 -28.46 -14.44
C PHE A 8 -29.28 -27.55 -15.13
N SER A 9 -29.75 -26.46 -15.74
CA SER A 9 -28.85 -25.42 -16.27
C SER A 9 -28.37 -24.57 -15.08
N VAL A 10 -27.12 -24.78 -14.65
CA VAL A 10 -26.48 -23.88 -13.69
C VAL A 10 -26.08 -22.61 -14.44
N LEU A 11 -26.82 -21.53 -14.22
CA LEU A 11 -26.39 -20.19 -14.63
C LEU A 11 -25.22 -19.78 -13.72
N LEU A 12 -23.98 -19.89 -14.22
CA LEU A 12 -22.85 -19.19 -13.62
C LEU A 12 -23.06 -17.69 -13.90
N GLY A 13 -23.59 -16.97 -12.92
CA GLY A 13 -23.59 -15.51 -12.95
C GLY A 13 -22.15 -15.02 -13.00
N LEU A 14 -21.81 -14.28 -14.05
CA LEU A 14 -20.56 -13.53 -14.13
C LEU A 14 -20.61 -12.48 -13.01
N LEU A 15 -20.00 -12.78 -11.87
CA LEU A 15 -19.70 -11.80 -10.86
C LEU A 15 -18.63 -10.89 -11.44
N SER A 16 -19.05 -9.74 -11.96
CA SER A 16 -18.13 -8.64 -12.22
C SER A 16 -17.49 -8.23 -10.91
N PHE A 17 -16.24 -8.64 -10.70
CA PHE A 17 -15.42 -8.10 -9.62
C PHE A 17 -15.24 -6.61 -9.89
N GLY A 18 -15.96 -5.78 -9.14
CA GLY A 18 -15.68 -4.35 -9.11
C GLY A 18 -14.21 -4.12 -8.73
N LYS A 19 -13.63 -2.99 -9.17
CA LYS A 19 -12.30 -2.52 -8.78
C LYS A 19 -12.25 -2.10 -7.29
N GLY A 20 -12.75 -2.95 -6.41
CA GLY A 20 -12.80 -2.76 -4.97
C GLY A 20 -11.56 -3.32 -4.29
N GLN A 21 -11.32 -2.80 -3.09
CA GLN A 21 -10.33 -3.30 -2.13
C GLN A 21 -10.31 -4.82 -2.07
N MET A 22 -9.11 -5.41 -2.09
CA MET A 22 -8.95 -6.85 -2.22
C MET A 22 -9.15 -7.56 -0.87
N PHE A 23 -9.92 -8.63 -0.92
CA PHE A 23 -10.08 -9.57 0.19
C PHE A 23 -9.42 -10.88 -0.22
N HIS A 24 -8.50 -11.36 0.61
CA HIS A 24 -7.74 -12.58 0.36
C HIS A 24 -8.08 -13.61 1.43
N MET A 25 -8.23 -14.87 1.03
CA MET A 25 -8.50 -15.96 1.97
C MET A 25 -7.25 -16.30 2.79
N GLY A 26 -7.43 -16.67 4.05
CA GLY A 26 -6.35 -17.03 4.95
C GLY A 26 -5.67 -15.85 5.63
N PRO A 27 -4.62 -16.11 6.45
CA PRO A 27 -3.93 -15.08 7.20
C PRO A 27 -3.07 -14.18 6.29
N CYS A 28 -2.75 -12.99 6.80
CA CYS A 28 -1.74 -12.11 6.22
C CYS A 28 -0.44 -12.87 5.95
N PRO A 29 0.16 -12.70 4.76
CA PRO A 29 1.59 -12.94 4.56
C PRO A 29 2.44 -12.20 5.60
N ASP A 30 3.56 -12.81 5.98
CA ASP A 30 4.56 -12.22 6.86
C ASP A 30 5.90 -12.11 6.09
N PRO A 31 6.05 -11.11 5.21
CA PRO A 31 7.28 -10.91 4.46
C PRO A 31 8.43 -10.56 5.41
N SER A 32 9.65 -10.96 5.05
CA SER A 32 10.83 -10.36 5.66
C SER A 32 10.85 -8.86 5.35
N VAL A 33 11.28 -8.06 6.33
CA VAL A 33 11.36 -6.61 6.21
C VAL A 33 12.82 -6.15 6.10
N GLN A 34 13.01 -4.88 5.75
CA GLN A 34 14.33 -4.26 5.60
C GLN A 34 15.18 -4.46 6.85
N GLU A 35 16.34 -5.10 6.67
CA GLU A 35 17.35 -5.25 7.73
C GLU A 35 17.97 -3.89 8.06
N ASP A 36 18.33 -3.71 9.33
CA ASP A 36 18.98 -2.51 9.87
C ASP A 36 18.27 -1.20 9.48
N PHE A 37 16.94 -1.23 9.50
CA PHE A 37 16.13 -0.10 9.09
C PHE A 37 16.37 1.15 9.96
N ASP A 38 16.76 2.25 9.31
CA ASP A 38 16.96 3.55 9.93
C ASP A 38 15.91 4.55 9.44
N ILE A 39 14.93 4.83 10.30
CA ILE A 39 13.85 5.77 10.01
C ILE A 39 14.35 7.19 9.73
N ASN A 40 15.53 7.59 10.24
CA ASN A 40 16.07 8.93 10.00
C ASN A 40 16.53 9.09 8.55
N LYS A 41 17.09 8.04 7.94
CA LYS A 41 17.43 8.02 6.50
C LYS A 41 16.18 7.94 5.63
N TYR A 42 15.09 7.41 6.17
CA TYR A 42 13.83 7.26 5.47
C TYR A 42 13.01 8.57 5.36
N LEU A 43 13.36 9.60 6.16
CA LEU A 43 12.68 10.89 6.16
C LEU A 43 12.69 11.58 4.80
N GLY A 44 11.82 12.58 4.66
CA GLY A 44 11.64 13.37 3.44
C GLY A 44 10.52 12.84 2.55
N LYS A 45 10.51 13.35 1.32
CA LYS A 45 9.45 13.09 0.34
C LYS A 45 9.64 11.74 -0.36
N TRP A 46 8.53 11.05 -0.56
CA TRP A 46 8.38 9.85 -1.37
C TRP A 46 7.18 10.01 -2.30
N TYR A 47 7.34 9.68 -3.57
CA TYR A 47 6.29 9.63 -4.58
C TYR A 47 5.76 8.20 -4.67
N GLU A 48 4.44 8.03 -4.72
CA GLU A 48 3.82 6.73 -5.00
C GLU A 48 3.92 6.44 -6.51
N ILE A 49 4.58 5.34 -6.87
CA ILE A 49 4.76 4.92 -8.26
C ILE A 49 3.70 3.90 -8.65
N GLU A 50 3.52 2.87 -7.83
CA GLU A 50 2.45 1.90 -7.98
C GLU A 50 1.89 1.51 -6.62
N LYS A 51 0.62 1.08 -6.60
CA LYS A 51 0.01 0.51 -5.40
C LYS A 51 -0.97 -0.59 -5.67
N LEU A 52 -1.22 -1.43 -4.66
CA LEU A 52 -2.43 -2.24 -4.61
C LEU A 52 -3.66 -1.36 -4.38
N PRO A 53 -4.86 -1.78 -4.84
CA PRO A 53 -6.05 -0.95 -4.76
C PRO A 53 -6.41 -0.56 -3.32
N SER A 54 -6.37 0.74 -3.03
CA SER A 54 -6.78 1.32 -1.75
C SER A 54 -8.08 2.12 -1.91
N SER A 55 -9.05 1.90 -1.02
CA SER A 55 -10.35 2.61 -1.08
C SER A 55 -10.28 4.04 -0.54
N PHE A 56 -9.20 4.37 0.17
CA PHE A 56 -8.96 5.64 0.86
C PHE A 56 -8.07 6.62 0.06
N GLU A 57 -7.38 6.17 -0.99
CA GLU A 57 -6.63 7.03 -1.92
C GLU A 57 -7.23 6.91 -3.31
N LYS A 58 -7.63 8.04 -3.91
CA LYS A 58 -8.36 8.06 -5.18
C LYS A 58 -7.80 9.06 -6.19
N GLY A 59 -6.81 9.85 -5.78
CA GLY A 59 -6.21 10.90 -6.58
C GLY A 59 -4.98 10.46 -7.37
N SER A 60 -4.39 11.44 -8.05
CA SER A 60 -3.08 11.38 -8.70
C SER A 60 -2.05 12.18 -7.89
N CYS A 61 -0.80 12.23 -8.37
CA CYS A 61 0.29 12.99 -7.76
C CYS A 61 0.56 12.59 -6.31
N VAL A 62 0.26 11.33 -5.95
CA VAL A 62 0.27 10.89 -4.56
C VAL A 62 1.69 10.91 -4.03
N GLN A 63 1.88 11.54 -2.88
CA GLN A 63 3.17 11.67 -2.23
C GLN A 63 3.02 11.66 -0.72
N ALA A 64 4.08 11.20 -0.05
CA ALA A 64 4.17 11.08 1.38
C ALA A 64 5.44 11.81 1.85
N ASN A 65 5.30 12.77 2.75
CA ASN A 65 6.45 13.48 3.34
C ASN A 65 6.63 13.11 4.81
N TYR A 66 7.73 12.44 5.11
CA TYR A 66 8.07 11.92 6.44
C TYR A 66 8.96 12.92 7.17
N SER A 67 8.65 13.23 8.42
CA SER A 67 9.44 14.19 9.22
C SER A 67 9.42 13.87 10.71
N LEU A 68 10.41 14.40 11.44
CA LEU A 68 10.48 14.35 12.88
C LEU A 68 9.78 15.59 13.48
N LYS A 69 8.85 15.37 14.42
CA LYS A 69 8.23 16.43 15.22
C LYS A 69 9.17 16.85 16.35
N GLU A 70 8.98 18.08 16.85
CA GLU A 70 9.74 18.62 18.00
C GLU A 70 9.64 17.75 19.26
N ASN A 71 8.53 17.02 19.43
CA ASN A 71 8.32 16.09 20.54
C ASN A 71 8.97 14.71 20.34
N GLY A 72 9.82 14.55 19.32
CA GLY A 72 10.53 13.32 19.02
C GLY A 72 9.70 12.24 18.32
N LYS A 73 8.44 12.53 17.96
CA LYS A 73 7.58 11.59 17.21
C LYS A 73 7.74 11.76 15.71
N PHE A 74 7.61 10.67 14.96
CA PHE A 74 7.58 10.74 13.51
C PHE A 74 6.18 11.06 12.99
N LYS A 75 6.12 11.82 11.91
CA LYS A 75 4.88 12.11 11.20
C LYS A 75 5.03 11.87 9.70
N VAL A 76 3.91 11.59 9.07
CA VAL A 76 3.76 11.55 7.62
C VAL A 76 2.66 12.50 7.20
N ILE A 77 2.88 13.27 6.15
CA ILE A 77 1.84 14.05 5.49
C ILE A 77 1.66 13.44 4.11
N ASN A 78 0.49 12.85 3.86
CA ASN A 78 0.10 12.35 2.55
C ASN A 78 -0.67 13.42 1.81
N LYS A 79 -0.35 13.62 0.54
CA LYS A 79 -1.10 14.49 -0.36
C LYS A 79 -1.50 13.73 -1.61
N GLU A 80 -2.67 14.03 -2.14
CA GLU A 80 -3.16 13.56 -3.44
C GLU A 80 -3.91 14.68 -4.16
N LEU A 81 -3.88 14.67 -5.48
CA LEU A 81 -4.71 15.53 -6.32
C LEU A 81 -6.01 14.80 -6.68
N LEU A 82 -7.14 15.28 -6.17
CA LEU A 82 -8.44 14.70 -6.48
C LEU A 82 -8.88 15.07 -7.91
N SER A 83 -9.79 14.27 -8.47
CA SER A 83 -10.39 14.54 -9.80
C SER A 83 -11.15 15.87 -9.90
N SER A 84 -11.50 16.48 -8.76
CA SER A 84 -12.06 17.83 -8.69
C SER A 84 -11.00 18.94 -8.88
N GLY A 85 -9.72 18.60 -8.96
CA GLY A 85 -8.59 19.53 -8.97
C GLY A 85 -8.17 20.02 -7.57
N LYS A 86 -8.84 19.57 -6.51
CA LYS A 86 -8.47 19.92 -5.12
C LYS A 86 -7.35 19.01 -4.61
N VAL A 87 -6.34 19.61 -3.97
CA VAL A 87 -5.35 18.87 -3.17
C VAL A 87 -5.99 18.41 -1.87
N ASN A 88 -5.98 17.10 -1.63
CA ASN A 88 -6.36 16.50 -0.36
C ASN A 88 -5.10 16.19 0.43
N GLU A 89 -5.10 16.49 1.73
CA GLU A 89 -3.95 16.31 2.62
C GLU A 89 -4.40 15.62 3.91
N VAL A 90 -3.61 14.63 4.36
CA VAL A 90 -3.85 13.91 5.61
C VAL A 90 -2.54 13.75 6.38
N GLU A 91 -2.52 14.21 7.64
CA GLU A 91 -1.40 13.98 8.56
C GLU A 91 -1.62 12.68 9.35
N GLY A 92 -0.56 11.87 9.46
CA GLY A 92 -0.49 10.69 10.31
C GLY A 92 0.72 10.71 11.25
N GLU A 93 0.62 9.96 12.33
CA GLU A 93 1.71 9.66 13.25
C GLU A 93 2.33 8.31 12.89
N ILE A 94 3.67 8.23 12.89
CA ILE A 94 4.42 6.99 12.66
C ILE A 94 5.17 6.58 13.92
N MET A 95 5.17 5.28 14.19
CA MET A 95 5.77 4.70 15.39
C MET A 95 6.36 3.31 15.12
N HIS A 96 7.41 2.97 15.86
CA HIS A 96 7.92 1.60 15.91
C HIS A 96 6.94 0.72 16.70
N MET A 97 6.56 -0.43 16.13
CA MET A 97 5.67 -1.39 16.80
C MET A 97 6.46 -2.39 17.65
N ASP A 98 7.65 -2.77 17.17
CA ASP A 98 8.63 -3.57 17.91
C ASP A 98 10.03 -2.99 17.66
N VAL A 99 10.79 -2.76 18.73
CA VAL A 99 12.17 -2.28 18.65
C VAL A 99 13.12 -3.30 18.02
N LYS A 100 12.74 -4.59 18.00
CA LYS A 100 13.51 -5.67 17.39
C LYS A 100 13.30 -5.78 15.88
N GLU A 101 12.19 -5.25 15.36
CA GLU A 101 11.86 -5.22 13.94
C GLU A 101 11.59 -3.75 13.52
N PRO A 102 12.63 -2.89 13.45
CA PRO A 102 12.46 -1.46 13.28
C PRO A 102 11.73 -1.06 11.98
N ALA A 103 11.77 -1.92 10.96
CA ALA A 103 11.05 -1.75 9.69
C ALA A 103 9.55 -2.08 9.76
N LYS A 104 9.07 -2.76 10.81
CA LYS A 104 7.65 -2.98 11.06
C LYS A 104 7.07 -1.81 11.84
N LEU A 105 6.75 -0.74 11.11
CA LEU A 105 6.16 0.47 11.66
C LEU A 105 4.64 0.33 11.78
N GLY A 106 4.06 1.24 12.54
CA GLY A 106 2.63 1.51 12.57
C GLY A 106 2.37 2.95 12.13
N VAL A 107 1.30 3.15 11.38
CA VAL A 107 0.80 4.49 11.00
C VAL A 107 -0.59 4.71 11.58
N ARG A 108 -0.82 5.90 12.13
CA ARG A 108 -2.12 6.28 12.70
C ARG A 108 -2.52 7.67 12.23
N PHE A 109 -3.61 7.75 11.47
CA PHE A 109 -4.19 9.01 10.99
C PHE A 109 -5.23 9.61 11.94
N ASN A 110 -5.71 8.84 12.92
CA ASN A 110 -6.69 9.32 13.87
C ASN A 110 -6.47 8.71 15.26
N TRP A 111 -6.43 9.54 16.30
CA TRP A 111 -5.95 9.15 17.63
C TRP A 111 -6.81 8.09 18.32
N PHE A 112 -8.11 8.02 17.98
CA PHE A 112 -9.06 7.04 18.52
C PHE A 112 -9.15 5.74 17.72
N MET A 113 -8.44 5.64 16.59
CA MET A 113 -8.35 4.41 15.80
C MET A 113 -7.04 3.68 16.09
N PRO A 114 -7.01 2.33 16.01
CA PRO A 114 -5.76 1.60 16.06
C PRO A 114 -4.85 2.01 14.90
N SER A 115 -3.54 1.87 15.10
CA SER A 115 -2.57 2.03 14.01
C SER A 115 -2.74 0.91 12.98
N ALA A 116 -2.59 1.24 11.70
CA ALA A 116 -2.41 0.25 10.64
C ALA A 116 -0.94 -0.15 10.54
N PRO A 117 -0.63 -1.41 10.19
CA PRO A 117 0.74 -1.82 9.86
C PRO A 117 1.31 -1.00 8.69
N TYR A 118 2.60 -0.67 8.77
CA TYR A 118 3.35 -0.05 7.69
C TYR A 118 4.73 -0.70 7.69
N TRP A 119 4.90 -1.77 6.90
CA TRP A 119 6.10 -2.58 6.90
C TRP A 119 6.97 -2.21 5.71
N VAL A 120 8.17 -1.71 5.97
CA VAL A 120 9.16 -1.45 4.91
C VAL A 120 9.81 -2.78 4.55
N VAL A 121 9.33 -3.40 3.46
CA VAL A 121 9.82 -4.70 2.98
C VAL A 121 11.25 -4.57 2.47
N SER A 122 11.53 -3.50 1.72
CA SER A 122 12.87 -3.24 1.19
C SER A 122 13.01 -1.76 0.82
N THR A 123 14.16 -1.15 1.12
CA THR A 123 14.47 0.21 0.69
C THR A 123 15.98 0.41 0.61
N ASP A 124 16.42 1.21 -0.35
CA ASP A 124 17.79 1.74 -0.39
C ASP A 124 17.88 3.17 0.17
N TYR A 125 16.78 3.69 0.73
CA TYR A 125 16.60 5.05 1.29
C TYR A 125 16.67 6.21 0.28
N GLU A 126 17.43 6.03 -0.80
CA GLU A 126 17.81 7.08 -1.74
C GLU A 126 17.05 7.04 -3.06
N ASN A 127 16.51 5.88 -3.45
CA ASN A 127 15.81 5.73 -4.73
C ASN A 127 14.43 5.12 -4.57
N TYR A 128 14.29 4.02 -3.82
CA TYR A 128 13.03 3.28 -3.73
C TYR A 128 12.68 2.86 -2.30
N SER A 129 11.38 2.62 -2.09
CA SER A 129 10.90 1.87 -0.94
C SER A 129 9.72 0.99 -1.34
N LEU A 130 9.74 -0.26 -0.88
CA LEU A 130 8.66 -1.22 -1.03
C LEU A 130 7.98 -1.38 0.32
N VAL A 131 6.69 -1.05 0.37
CA VAL A 131 5.91 -1.03 1.61
C VAL A 131 4.78 -2.02 1.51
N TYR A 132 4.51 -2.74 2.61
CA TYR A 132 3.39 -3.65 2.76
C TYR A 132 2.58 -3.33 4.02
N SER A 133 1.26 -3.48 3.94
CA SER A 133 0.35 -3.37 5.08
C SER A 133 -0.69 -4.45 4.96
N CYS A 134 -0.90 -5.24 6.01
CA CYS A 134 -1.94 -6.26 6.01
C CYS A 134 -2.68 -6.34 7.34
N THR A 135 -4.00 -6.48 7.28
CA THR A 135 -4.86 -6.67 8.45
C THR A 135 -5.69 -7.94 8.31
N ASN A 136 -5.56 -8.84 9.28
CA ASN A 136 -6.43 -10.01 9.40
C ASN A 136 -7.84 -9.59 9.85
N ILE A 137 -8.87 -10.16 9.22
CA ILE A 137 -10.28 -9.91 9.54
C ILE A 137 -10.93 -11.22 9.98
N LEU A 138 -11.40 -11.24 11.23
CA LEU A 138 -12.13 -12.36 11.83
C LEU A 138 -11.43 -13.72 11.66
N TRP A 139 -10.09 -13.73 11.53
CA TRP A 139 -9.25 -14.92 11.33
C TRP A 139 -9.52 -15.74 10.06
N LEU A 140 -10.37 -15.25 9.14
CA LEU A 140 -10.80 -16.00 7.96
C LEU A 140 -10.17 -15.46 6.67
N PHE A 141 -10.12 -14.14 6.56
CA PHE A 141 -9.58 -13.44 5.40
C PHE A 141 -8.74 -12.26 5.87
N HIS A 142 -7.95 -11.71 4.96
CA HIS A 142 -7.20 -10.49 5.20
C HIS A 142 -7.45 -9.47 4.09
N ILE A 143 -7.06 -8.25 4.40
CA ILE A 143 -6.98 -7.14 3.47
C ILE A 143 -5.55 -6.66 3.52
N ASP A 144 -4.95 -6.50 2.36
CA ASP A 144 -3.62 -5.96 2.23
C ASP A 144 -3.53 -4.81 1.25
N TYR A 145 -2.41 -4.11 1.38
CA TYR A 145 -2.00 -3.00 0.57
C TYR A 145 -0.49 -3.10 0.38
N ALA A 146 -0.02 -2.66 -0.78
CA ALA A 146 1.39 -2.53 -1.05
C ALA A 146 1.61 -1.26 -1.86
N TRP A 147 2.76 -0.63 -1.65
CA TRP A 147 3.17 0.56 -2.37
C TRP A 147 4.61 0.42 -2.82
N ILE A 148 4.87 0.77 -4.07
CA ILE A 148 6.20 1.07 -4.57
C ILE A 148 6.34 2.58 -4.54
N LEU A 149 7.31 3.05 -3.75
CA LEU A 149 7.61 4.45 -3.55
C LEU A 149 8.97 4.79 -4.18
N SER A 150 9.12 6.05 -4.61
CA SER A 150 10.34 6.57 -5.22
C SER A 150 10.72 7.94 -4.68
N ARG A 151 12.02 8.28 -4.67
CA ARG A 151 12.47 9.66 -4.43
C ARG A 151 12.23 10.59 -5.62
N ALA A 152 11.96 10.03 -6.80
CA ALA A 152 11.62 10.74 -8.02
C ALA A 152 10.17 10.44 -8.45
N PRO A 153 9.49 11.31 -9.20
CA PRO A 153 8.12 11.07 -9.68
C PRO A 153 8.03 9.94 -10.72
N GLU A 154 9.16 9.46 -11.22
CA GLU A 154 9.24 8.37 -12.18
C GLU A 154 10.23 7.31 -11.69
N MET A 155 10.04 6.07 -12.14
CA MET A 155 10.90 4.94 -11.86
C MET A 155 11.03 4.07 -13.11
N HIS A 156 12.22 3.50 -13.33
CA HIS A 156 12.43 2.64 -14.48
C HIS A 156 11.53 1.39 -14.37
N PRO A 157 10.84 0.96 -15.46
CA PRO A 157 9.92 -0.19 -15.41
C PRO A 157 10.58 -1.47 -14.91
N GLU A 158 11.85 -1.68 -15.23
CA GLU A 158 12.60 -2.84 -14.74
C GLU A 158 12.71 -2.87 -13.21
N THR A 159 12.95 -1.72 -12.57
CA THR A 159 13.00 -1.60 -11.10
C THR A 159 11.64 -1.89 -10.50
N VAL A 160 10.56 -1.40 -11.10
CA VAL A 160 9.19 -1.68 -10.66
C VAL A 160 8.90 -3.20 -10.69
N GLU A 161 9.25 -3.88 -11.78
CA GLU A 161 9.04 -5.34 -11.90
C GLU A 161 9.93 -6.15 -10.94
N GLN A 162 11.15 -5.69 -10.66
CA GLN A 162 12.00 -6.27 -9.62
C GLN A 162 11.34 -6.17 -8.24
N LEU A 163 10.78 -5.01 -7.89
CA LEU A 163 10.10 -4.80 -6.60
C LEU A 163 8.80 -5.62 -6.49
N LYS A 164 8.03 -5.74 -7.58
CA LYS A 164 6.88 -6.66 -7.62
C LYS A 164 7.32 -8.11 -7.41
N SER A 165 8.43 -8.52 -7.99
CA SER A 165 8.97 -9.88 -7.81
C SER A 165 9.32 -10.17 -6.33
N VAL A 166 9.78 -9.16 -5.58
CA VAL A 166 10.00 -9.29 -4.12
C VAL A 166 8.67 -9.58 -3.40
N LEU A 167 7.60 -8.83 -3.67
CA LEU A 167 6.28 -9.09 -3.10
C LEU A 167 5.76 -10.50 -3.45
N GLN A 168 5.89 -10.90 -4.72
CA GLN A 168 5.46 -12.23 -5.18
C GLN A 168 6.22 -13.36 -4.49
N SER A 169 7.53 -13.16 -4.20
CA SER A 169 8.32 -14.15 -3.44
C SER A 169 7.78 -14.39 -2.03
N HIS A 170 7.07 -13.40 -1.47
CA HIS A 170 6.36 -13.48 -0.19
C HIS A 170 4.89 -13.86 -0.33
N LYS A 171 4.46 -14.34 -1.50
CA LYS A 171 3.08 -14.75 -1.82
C LYS A 171 2.06 -13.61 -1.76
N ILE A 172 2.51 -12.38 -1.99
CA ILE A 172 1.66 -11.20 -2.15
C ILE A 172 1.36 -11.04 -3.64
N ASP A 173 0.08 -11.01 -4.00
CA ASP A 173 -0.36 -10.89 -5.39
C ASP A 173 -0.21 -9.45 -5.89
N THR A 174 0.53 -9.27 -6.98
CA THR A 174 0.79 -7.96 -7.59
C THR A 174 0.03 -7.73 -8.89
N GLU A 175 -0.81 -8.67 -9.35
CA GLU A 175 -1.53 -8.58 -10.62
C GLU A 175 -2.41 -7.32 -10.68
N LYS A 176 -2.95 -6.92 -9.53
CA LYS A 176 -3.81 -5.74 -9.41
C LYS A 176 -3.08 -4.48 -8.97
N MET A 177 -1.75 -4.49 -8.91
CA MET A 177 -1.02 -3.24 -8.70
C MET A 177 -1.29 -2.28 -9.87
N MET A 178 -1.53 -1.02 -9.54
CA MET A 178 -1.89 0.02 -10.47
C MET A 178 -0.86 1.14 -10.41
N PRO A 179 -0.39 1.66 -11.56
CA PRO A 179 0.46 2.82 -11.59
C PRO A 179 -0.29 4.06 -11.13
N THR A 180 0.42 4.91 -10.41
CA THR A 180 -0.06 6.21 -9.96
C THR A 180 0.41 7.27 -10.93
N ASP A 181 -0.52 8.12 -11.38
CA ASP A 181 -0.20 9.22 -12.30
C ASP A 181 0.57 10.31 -11.56
N GLN A 182 1.83 10.51 -11.93
CA GLN A 182 2.72 11.55 -11.41
C GLN A 182 2.97 12.67 -12.44
N ALA A 183 2.26 12.67 -13.57
CA ALA A 183 2.42 13.68 -14.60
C ALA A 183 1.56 14.92 -14.31
N ASN A 184 2.03 16.09 -14.75
CA ASN A 184 1.29 17.36 -14.68
C ASN A 184 0.81 17.77 -13.27
N CYS A 185 1.56 17.38 -12.24
CA CYS A 185 1.24 17.74 -10.86
C CYS A 185 1.39 19.25 -10.61
N PRO A 186 0.44 19.88 -9.89
CA PRO A 186 0.52 21.31 -9.62
C PRO A 186 1.68 21.65 -8.68
N PRO A 187 2.21 22.88 -8.71
CA PRO A 187 3.31 23.31 -7.82
C PRO A 187 2.99 23.20 -6.32
N GLU A 188 1.72 23.13 -5.95
CA GLU A 188 1.22 23.05 -4.57
C GLU A 188 1.38 21.65 -3.93
N MET A 189 1.83 20.66 -4.72
CA MET A 189 2.14 19.32 -4.26
C MET A 189 3.40 19.31 -3.37
#